data_AF-A0AAJ6MM29-F1
#
_entry.id   AF-A0AAJ6MM29-F1
#
_cell.length_a   1.000
_cell.length_b   1.000
_cell.length_c   1.000
_cell.angle_alpha   90.00
_cell.angle_beta   90.00
_cell.angle_gamma   90.00
#
_symmetry.space_group_name_H-M   'P 1'
#
loop_
_entity.id
_entity.type
_entity.pdbx_description
1 polymer ?
#
loop_
_entity_poly.entity_id
_entity_poly.type
_entity_poly.pdbx_seq_one_letter_code
_entity_poly.pdbx_strand_id
1 'polypeptide(L)'
;MRAAVDGSISFALSTGAHLDVVAIGYERTIAPLVALGGATVTSVFEVEQERALERAKAALYVFDLQARNTGISYVSRALSAVPADAPDHLRERASPRYEHRHATSGRL
;
A
#
# COMPACT_ATOMS: atom_id res chain seq x y z
N MET A 1 -14.47 -2.27 5.93
CA MET A 1 -13.49 -2.47 4.84
C MET A 1 -14.16 -2.81 3.51
N ARG A 2 -15.03 -3.83 3.42
CA ARG A 2 -15.69 -4.23 2.16
C ARG A 2 -16.39 -3.07 1.42
N ALA A 3 -17.18 -2.25 2.12
CA ALA A 3 -17.83 -1.08 1.50
C ALA A 3 -16.86 -0.08 0.82
N ALA A 4 -15.68 0.15 1.39
CA ALA A 4 -14.68 1.04 0.79
C ALA A 4 -14.02 0.41 -0.45
N VAL A 5 -13.81 -0.90 -0.44
CA VAL A 5 -13.32 -1.66 -1.60
C VAL A 5 -14.36 -1.62 -2.72
N ASP A 6 -15.61 -1.99 -2.42
CA ASP A 6 -16.69 -2.05 -3.40
C ASP A 6 -16.96 -0.67 -4.01
N GLY A 7 -16.96 0.38 -3.18
CA GLY A 7 -17.11 1.77 -3.62
C GLY A 7 -15.95 2.22 -4.53
N SER A 8 -14.70 1.89 -4.18
CA SER A 8 -13.53 2.25 -5.01
C SER A 8 -13.55 1.53 -6.36
N ILE A 9 -13.89 0.24 -6.37
CA ILE A 9 -14.06 -0.55 -7.60
C ILE A 9 -15.19 0.03 -8.46
N SER A 10 -16.35 0.33 -7.87
CA SER A 10 -17.50 0.91 -8.58
C SER A 10 -17.17 2.30 -9.16
N PHE A 11 -16.39 3.09 -8.43
CA PHE A 11 -15.89 4.37 -8.91
C PHE A 11 -14.96 4.19 -10.11
N ALA A 12 -13.97 3.29 -10.02
CA ALA A 12 -13.06 3.00 -11.14
C ALA A 12 -13.79 2.45 -12.37
N LEU A 13 -14.81 1.61 -12.18
CA LEU A 13 -15.66 1.10 -13.26
C LEU A 13 -16.44 2.21 -13.96
N SER A 14 -17.02 3.14 -13.21
CA SER A 14 -17.86 4.20 -13.78
C SER A 14 -17.05 5.34 -14.42
N THR A 15 -15.81 5.56 -13.97
CA THR A 15 -14.97 6.67 -14.43
C THR A 15 -13.81 6.25 -15.33
N GLY A 16 -13.44 4.97 -15.35
CA GLY A 16 -12.21 4.48 -15.95
C GLY A 16 -10.94 4.85 -15.17
N ALA A 17 -11.07 5.30 -13.91
CA ALA A 17 -9.92 5.70 -13.10
C ALA A 17 -8.99 4.51 -12.78
N HIS A 18 -7.68 4.79 -12.72
CA HIS A 18 -6.69 3.84 -12.23
C HIS A 18 -6.64 3.87 -10.70
N LEU A 19 -6.70 2.71 -10.06
CA LEU A 19 -6.59 2.61 -8.60
C LEU A 19 -5.18 2.26 -8.16
N ASP A 20 -4.63 3.03 -7.22
CA ASP A 20 -3.39 2.71 -6.52
C ASP A 20 -3.73 2.21 -5.11
N VAL A 21 -3.55 0.92 -4.88
CA VAL A 21 -4.00 0.24 -3.67
C VAL A 21 -2.82 -0.16 -2.80
N VAL A 22 -2.80 0.34 -1.58
CA VAL A 22 -1.76 0.05 -0.60
C VAL A 22 -2.37 -0.59 0.64
N ALA A 23 -1.84 -1.73 1.04
CA ALA A 23 -2.12 -2.34 2.34
C ALA A 23 -0.85 -2.24 3.21
N ILE A 24 -0.98 -1.65 4.41
CA ILE A 24 0.12 -1.51 5.36
C ILE A 24 -0.17 -2.40 6.56
N GLY A 25 0.71 -3.37 6.80
CA GLY A 25 0.70 -4.19 8.00
C GLY A 25 1.55 -3.53 9.07
N TYR A 26 0.96 -3.24 10.22
CA TYR A 26 1.70 -2.63 11.33
C TYR A 26 2.55 -3.66 12.07
N GLU A 27 3.84 -3.36 12.16
CA GLU A 27 4.80 -4.07 13.02
C GLU A 27 4.41 -3.88 14.49
N ARG A 28 4.46 -4.94 15.30
CA ARG A 28 4.19 -4.84 16.73
C ARG A 28 5.49 -4.50 17.46
N THR A 29 5.47 -3.41 18.23
CA THR A 29 6.54 -3.12 19.19
C THR A 29 6.45 -4.12 20.34
N ILE A 30 7.39 -5.06 20.42
CA ILE A 30 7.50 -5.98 21.56
C ILE A 30 8.34 -5.27 22.63
N ALA A 31 7.68 -4.47 23.48
CA ALA A 31 8.31 -3.65 24.52
C ALA A 31 9.30 -4.40 25.46
N PRO A 32 9.08 -5.68 25.85
CA PRO A 32 10.05 -6.41 26.67
C PRO A 32 11.37 -6.73 25.95
N LEU A 33 11.39 -6.71 24.62
CA LEU A 33 12.53 -7.14 23.83
C LEU A 33 13.59 -6.04 23.66
N VAL A 34 13.15 -4.77 23.67
CA VAL A 34 14.05 -3.60 23.66
C VAL A 34 14.96 -3.60 24.89
N ALA A 35 14.48 -4.12 26.03
CA ALA A 35 15.26 -4.24 27.27
C ALA A 35 16.28 -5.39 27.25
N LEU A 36 16.16 -6.35 26.32
CA LEU A 36 17.00 -7.56 26.27
C LEU A 36 18.28 -7.40 25.45
N GLY A 37 18.44 -6.32 24.68
CA GLY A 37 19.68 -5.87 24.01
C GLY A 37 20.54 -6.95 23.33
N GLY A 38 20.55 -7.03 21.99
CA GLY A 38 21.49 -7.89 21.24
C GLY A 38 20.91 -8.49 19.96
N ALA A 39 21.61 -9.47 19.38
CA ALA A 39 21.22 -10.18 18.15
C ALA A 39 19.83 -10.85 18.22
N THR A 40 19.33 -11.13 19.42
CA THR A 40 17.98 -11.66 19.68
C THR A 40 16.88 -10.64 19.38
N VAL A 41 17.18 -9.34 19.45
CA VAL A 41 16.22 -8.27 19.13
C VAL A 41 16.04 -8.13 17.61
N THR A 42 17.13 -8.27 16.84
CA THR A 42 17.12 -8.18 15.37
C THR A 42 16.29 -9.30 14.74
N SER A 43 16.46 -10.55 15.16
CA SER A 43 15.73 -11.69 14.57
C SER A 43 14.23 -11.63 14.84
N VAL A 44 13.80 -11.15 16.01
CA VAL A 44 12.37 -11.00 16.31
C VAL A 44 11.76 -9.84 15.54
N PHE A 45 12.51 -8.76 15.32
CA PHE A 45 12.05 -7.65 14.49
C PHE A 45 11.83 -8.09 13.03
N GLU A 46 12.75 -8.89 12.48
CA GLU A 46 12.61 -9.48 11.14
C GLU A 46 11.36 -10.39 11.05
N VAL A 47 11.14 -11.24 12.05
CA VAL A 47 9.94 -12.11 12.12
C VAL A 47 8.65 -11.30 12.23
N GLU A 48 8.62 -10.25 13.03
CA GLU A 48 7.44 -9.39 13.17
C GLU A 48 7.18 -8.55 11.91
N GLN A 49 8.23 -8.13 11.22
CA GLN A 49 8.13 -7.48 9.92
C GLN A 49 7.51 -8.42 8.87
N GLU A 50 8.00 -9.66 8.78
CA GLU A 50 7.44 -10.67 7.87
C GLU A 50 5.96 -10.94 8.20
N ARG A 51 5.63 -11.12 9.47
CA ARG A 51 4.23 -11.30 9.91
C ARG A 51 3.34 -10.09 9.61
N ALA A 52 3.88 -8.89 9.73
CA ALA A 52 3.18 -7.67 9.36
C ALA A 52 2.92 -7.62 7.85
N LEU A 53 3.93 -7.93 7.05
CA LEU A 53 3.82 -8.01 5.60
C LEU A 53 2.81 -9.09 5.17
N GLU A 54 2.80 -10.26 5.78
CA GLU A 54 1.83 -11.32 5.50
C GLU A 54 0.39 -10.89 5.80
N ARG A 55 0.17 -10.17 6.92
CA ARG A 55 -1.13 -9.56 7.21
C ARG A 55 -1.55 -8.54 6.14
N ALA A 56 -0.60 -7.72 5.68
CA ALA A 56 -0.85 -6.75 4.60
C ALA A 56 -1.22 -7.44 3.28
N LYS A 57 -0.47 -8.49 2.90
CA LYS A 57 -0.76 -9.32 1.71
C LYS A 57 -2.14 -9.96 1.80
N ALA A 58 -2.49 -10.53 2.96
CA ALA A 58 -3.80 -11.14 3.16
C ALA A 58 -4.95 -10.13 3.01
N ALA A 59 -4.78 -8.91 3.56
CA ALA A 59 -5.76 -7.84 3.39
C ALA A 59 -5.90 -7.40 1.92
N LEU A 60 -4.77 -7.29 1.22
CA LEU A 60 -4.71 -6.92 -0.19
C LEU A 60 -5.30 -7.99 -1.11
N TYR A 61 -5.14 -9.26 -0.75
CA TYR A 61 -5.73 -10.39 -1.48
C TYR A 61 -7.26 -10.29 -1.60
N VAL A 62 -7.93 -9.77 -0.55
CA VAL A 62 -9.39 -9.52 -0.57
C VAL A 62 -9.79 -8.45 -1.59
N PHE A 63 -8.96 -7.42 -1.77
CA PHE A 63 -9.16 -6.44 -2.84
C PHE A 63 -8.93 -7.08 -4.21
N ASP A 64 -7.80 -7.75 -4.38
CA ASP A 64 -7.38 -8.37 -5.63
C ASP A 64 -8.43 -9.36 -6.17
N LEU A 65 -8.97 -10.21 -5.29
CA LEU A 65 -10.01 -11.19 -5.67
C LEU A 65 -11.26 -10.51 -6.24
N GLN A 66 -11.61 -9.33 -5.75
CA GLN A 66 -12.76 -8.57 -6.22
C GLN A 66 -12.42 -7.78 -7.49
N ALA A 67 -11.27 -7.10 -7.52
CA ALA A 67 -10.86 -6.25 -8.64
C ALA A 67 -10.55 -7.03 -9.92
N ARG A 68 -9.89 -8.19 -9.83
CA ARG A 68 -9.48 -8.99 -11.01
C ARG A 68 -10.65 -9.40 -11.91
N ASN A 69 -11.82 -9.60 -11.34
CA ASN A 69 -13.02 -10.01 -12.07
C ASN A 69 -13.76 -8.83 -12.72
N THR A 70 -13.29 -7.59 -12.53
CA THR A 70 -14.00 -6.37 -12.96
C THR A 70 -13.34 -5.65 -14.13
N GLY A 71 -12.11 -6.02 -14.50
CA GLY A 71 -11.41 -5.42 -15.64
C GLY A 71 -10.91 -3.98 -15.41
N ILE A 72 -10.95 -3.47 -14.17
CA ILE A 72 -10.41 -2.15 -13.85
C ILE A 72 -8.89 -2.11 -13.96
N SER A 73 -8.35 -0.93 -14.26
CA SER A 73 -6.90 -0.70 -14.19
C SER A 73 -6.48 -0.41 -12.76
N TYR A 74 -5.51 -1.15 -12.23
CA TYR A 74 -5.03 -0.92 -10.87
C TYR A 74 -3.59 -1.40 -10.67
N VAL A 75 -2.94 -0.87 -9.64
CA VAL A 75 -1.69 -1.38 -9.07
C VAL A 75 -1.91 -1.63 -7.59
N SER A 76 -1.32 -2.70 -7.07
CA SER A 76 -1.47 -3.07 -5.66
C SER A 76 -0.11 -3.37 -5.02
N ARG A 77 0.08 -2.94 -3.77
CA ARG A 77 1.30 -3.20 -2.99
C ARG A 77 0.99 -3.46 -1.52
N ALA A 78 1.59 -4.51 -0.98
CA ALA A 78 1.63 -4.77 0.46
C ALA A 78 2.95 -4.24 1.03
N LEU A 79 2.86 -3.55 2.16
CA LEU A 79 3.99 -3.00 2.90
C LEU A 79 3.88 -3.41 4.37
N SER A 80 5.02 -3.56 5.03
CA SER A 80 5.12 -3.55 6.50
C SER A 80 5.69 -2.19 6.93
N ALA A 81 5.18 -1.62 8.01
CA ALA A 81 5.71 -0.39 8.56
C ALA A 81 5.49 -0.33 10.07
N VAL A 82 6.36 0.41 10.75
CA VAL A 82 6.06 0.95 12.08
C VAL A 82 4.92 1.97 11.94
N PRO A 83 3.94 2.02 12.87
CA PRO A 83 2.80 2.92 12.76
C PRO A 83 3.14 4.40 12.53
N ALA A 84 4.28 4.87 13.07
CA ALA A 84 4.74 6.24 12.92
C ALA A 84 5.15 6.59 11.47
N ASP A 85 5.62 5.60 10.70
CA ASP A 85 6.20 5.80 9.36
C ASP A 85 5.18 5.56 8.23
N ALA A 86 4.01 5.00 8.55
CA ALA A 86 2.95 4.73 7.59
C ALA A 86 2.50 5.94 6.73
N PRO A 87 2.42 7.17 7.28
CA PRO A 87 2.09 8.35 6.47
C PRO A 87 3.12 8.63 5.36
N ASP A 88 4.41 8.38 5.60
CA ASP A 88 5.45 8.66 4.61
C ASP A 88 5.38 7.71 3.41
N HIS A 89 5.02 6.45 3.63
CA HIS A 89 4.79 5.48 2.55
C HIS A 89 3.62 5.86 1.65
N LEU A 90 2.62 6.59 2.17
CA LEU A 90 1.49 7.11 1.37
C LEU A 90 1.89 8.40 0.64
N ARG A 91 2.72 9.23 1.27
CA ARG A 91 3.18 10.52 0.72
C ARG A 91 4.08 10.36 -0.51
N GLU A 92 4.90 9.32 -0.56
CA GLU A 92 5.74 9.00 -1.72
C GLU A 92 4.92 8.89 -3.02
N ARG A 93 3.67 8.41 -2.93
CA ARG A 93 2.78 8.19 -4.09
C ARG A 93 1.91 9.38 -4.44
N ALA A 94 1.58 10.23 -3.47
CA ALA A 94 0.82 11.45 -3.71
C ALA A 94 1.64 12.54 -4.41
N SER A 95 2.95 12.37 -4.56
CA SER A 95 3.80 13.29 -5.32
C SER A 95 3.46 13.16 -6.81
N PRO A 96 2.89 14.21 -7.45
CA PRO A 96 2.58 14.15 -8.86
C PRO A 96 3.91 13.97 -9.62
N ARG A 97 4.03 12.88 -10.39
CA ARG A 97 5.03 12.84 -11.46
C ARG A 97 4.70 14.00 -12.39
N TYR A 98 5.44 15.09 -12.27
CA TYR A 98 5.40 16.20 -13.21
C TYR A 98 6.04 15.69 -14.50
N GLU A 99 5.24 14.99 -15.31
CA GLU A 99 5.61 14.60 -16.66
C GLU A 99 5.64 15.89 -17.48
N HIS A 100 6.84 16.36 -17.79
CA HIS A 100 7.07 17.54 -18.62
C HIS A 100 6.70 17.20 -20.07
N ARG A 101 5.40 17.11 -20.35
CA ARG A 101 4.89 17.00 -21.71
C ARG A 101 4.76 18.41 -22.27
N HIS A 102 5.85 18.91 -22.85
CA HIS A 102 5.77 20.06 -23.74
C HIS A 102 4.90 19.69 -24.93
N ALA A 103 3.64 20.12 -24.89
CA ALA A 103 2.75 20.18 -26.04
C ALA A 103 2.16 21.59 -26.14
N THR A 104 2.83 22.45 -26.91
CA THR A 104 2.26 23.56 -27.69
C THR A 104 3.39 24.08 -28.58
N SER A 105 3.24 24.42 -29.85
CA SER A 105 2.08 24.81 -30.61
C SER A 105 2.48 24.76 -32.09
N GLY A 106 1.63 24.21 -32.96
CA GLY A 106 1.71 24.55 -34.37
C GLY A 106 1.20 25.97 -34.58
N ARG A 107 1.91 26.76 -35.40
CA ARG A 107 1.34 27.86 -36.19
C ARG A 107 2.11 27.96 -37.50
N LEU A 108 1.35 27.73 -38.58
CA LEU A 108 1.37 28.35 -39.92
C LEU A 108 2.74 28.67 -40.52
#